data_AF-A0A7V5R0B8-F1
#
_entry.id   AF-A0A7V5R0B8-F1
#
_cell.length_a   1.000
_cell.length_b   1.000
_cell.length_c   1.000
_cell.angle_alpha   90.00
_cell.angle_beta   90.00
_cell.angle_gamma   90.00
#
_symmetry.space_group_name_H-M   'P 1'
#
loop_
_entity.id
_entity.type
_entity.pdbx_description
1 polymer ?
#
loop_
_entity_poly.entity_id
_entity_poly.type
_entity_poly.pdbx_seq_one_letter_code
_entity_poly.pdbx_strand_id
1 'polypeptide(L)' 'PTSKKVTYLLNIKRMIASKLKYAIADGIVKVDNKIIYTASKLRVGLFNSTENF' A
#
# COMPACT_ATOMS: atom_id res chain seq x y z
N PRO A 1 17.31 -2.54 18.85
CA PRO A 1 17.08 -2.35 17.40
C PRO A 1 18.22 -2.96 16.55
N THR A 2 18.12 -4.26 16.24
CA THR A 2 19.17 -5.05 15.57
C THR A 2 18.90 -5.32 14.09
N SER A 3 17.66 -5.13 13.64
CA SER A 3 17.25 -5.35 12.25
C SER A 3 17.85 -4.32 11.29
N LYS A 4 18.17 -4.76 10.07
CA LYS A 4 18.92 -3.94 9.10
C LYS A 4 18.05 -3.39 7.97
N LYS A 5 17.12 -4.19 7.44
CA LYS A 5 16.30 -3.78 6.28
C LYS A 5 14.85 -4.20 6.40
N VAL A 6 13.96 -3.22 6.28
CA VAL A 6 12.54 -3.44 6.00
C VAL A 6 12.33 -3.39 4.48
N THR A 7 11.64 -4.38 3.93
CA THR A 7 11.26 -4.46 2.52
C THR A 7 9.75 -4.49 2.38
N TYR A 8 9.21 -3.57 1.59
CA TYR A 8 7.79 -3.51 1.24
C TYR A 8 7.59 -4.09 -0.15
N LEU A 9 6.66 -5.03 -0.28
CA LEU A 9 6.24 -5.56 -1.56
C LEU A 9 4.75 -5.25 -1.73
N LEU A 10 4.40 -4.56 -2.82
CA LEU A 10 3.03 -4.22 -3.15
C LEU A 10 2.64 -4.89 -4.47
N ASN A 11 1.51 -5.59 -4.47
CA ASN A 11 0.90 -6.13 -5.66
C ASN A 11 -0.35 -5.31 -6.00
N ILE A 12 -0.27 -4.51 -7.07
CA ILE A 12 -1.37 -3.67 -7.52
C ILE A 12 -2.40 -4.55 -8.22
N LYS A 13 -3.59 -4.68 -7.62
CA LYS A 13 -4.69 -5.48 -8.16
C LYS A 13 -5.59 -4.69 -9.10
N ARG A 14 -5.81 -3.41 -8.81
CA ARG A 14 -6.70 -2.55 -9.60
C ARG A 14 -6.27 -1.11 -9.52
N MET A 15 -6.29 -0.41 -10.65
CA MET A 15 -6.18 1.04 -10.72
C MET A 15 -7.43 1.58 -11.40
N ILE A 16 -8.01 2.63 -10.85
CA ILE A 16 -9.20 3.28 -11.38
C ILE A 16 -8.83 4.75 -11.61
N ALA A 17 -8.90 5.18 -12.88
CA ALA A 17 -8.57 6.54 -13.31
C ALA A 17 -9.83 7.33 -13.71
N SER A 18 -10.89 7.21 -12.91
CA SER A 18 -12.15 7.93 -13.14
C SER A 18 -12.10 9.35 -12.52
N LYS A 19 -13.26 9.98 -12.32
CA LYS A 19 -13.35 11.25 -11.57
C LYS A 19 -12.69 11.15 -10.18
N LEU A 20 -12.82 10.01 -9.52
CA LEU A 20 -11.99 9.65 -8.36
C LEU A 20 -10.91 8.68 -8.81
N LYS A 21 -9.65 9.08 -8.63
CA LYS A 21 -8.48 8.24 -8.90
C LYS A 21 -8.16 7.42 -7.65
N TYR A 22 -8.15 6.10 -7.75
CA TYR A 22 -7.75 5.25 -6.63
C TYR A 22 -7.13 3.92 -7.08
N ALA A 23 -6.37 3.29 -6.19
CA ALA A 23 -5.75 2.00 -6.40
C ALA A 23 -6.13 1.01 -5.29
N ILE A 24 -6.20 -0.27 -5.65
CA ILE A 24 -6.34 -1.40 -4.73
C ILE A 24 -5.10 -2.28 -4.84
N ALA A 25 -4.50 -2.63 -3.71
CA ALA A 25 -3.32 -3.49 -3.66
C ALA A 25 -3.37 -4.48 -2.50
N ASP A 26 -2.59 -5.56 -2.61
CA ASP A 26 -2.16 -6.34 -1.45
C ASP A 26 -0.70 -5.99 -1.14
N GLY A 27 -0.30 -6.13 0.12
CA GLY A 27 1.02 -5.76 0.59
C GLY A 27 1.65 -6.80 1.51
N ILE A 28 2.97 -6.92 1.46
CA ILE A 28 3.79 -7.71 2.38
C ILE A 28 4.90 -6.82 2.91
N VAL A 29 5.14 -6.88 4.22
CA VAL A 29 6.29 -6.26 4.87
C VAL A 29 7.23 -7.37 5.33
N LYS A 30 8.50 -7.26 4.96
CA LYS A 30 9.57 -8.17 5.40
C LYS A 30 10.60 -7.41 6.22
N VAL A 31 11.12 -8.01 7.26
CA VAL A 31 12.35 -7.58 7.95
C VAL A 31 13.40 -8.64 7.72
N ASP A 32 14.53 -8.25 7.13
CA ASP A 32 15.66 -9.15 6.86
C ASP A 32 15.20 -10.47 6.21
N ASN A 33 14.37 -10.36 5.17
CA ASN A 33 13.72 -11.43 4.40
C ASN A 33 12.61 -12.24 5.09
N LYS A 34 12.34 -12.02 6.38
CA LYS A 34 11.22 -12.64 7.09
C LYS A 34 9.96 -11.80 6.96
N ILE A 35 8.85 -12.40 6.49
CA ILE A 35 7.54 -11.73 6.48
C ILE A 35 7.09 -11.46 7.91
N ILE A 36 6.74 -10.21 8.18
CA ILE A 36 6.23 -9.76 9.49
C ILE A 36 4.80 -9.26 9.41
N TYR A 37 4.38 -8.67 8.27
CA TYR A 37 3.01 -8.23 8.06
C TYR A 37 2.51 -8.59 6.67
N THR A 38 1.21 -8.82 6.58
CA THR A 38 0.47 -8.93 5.33
C THR A 38 -0.72 -7.97 5.39
N ALA A 39 -1.07 -7.41 4.25
CA ALA A 39 -2.24 -6.55 4.11
C ALA A 39 -2.97 -6.93 2.82
N SER A 40 -4.29 -7.09 2.92
CA SER A 40 -5.14 -7.40 1.78
C SER A 40 -6.05 -6.21 1.48
N LYS A 41 -6.29 -5.94 0.20
CA LYS A 41 -7.25 -4.91 -0.25
C LYS A 41 -6.96 -3.51 0.32
N LEU A 42 -5.69 -3.13 0.43
CA LEU A 42 -5.28 -1.74 0.67
C LEU A 42 -5.94 -0.84 -0.38
N ARG A 43 -6.54 0.28 0.05
CA ARG A 43 -7.17 1.27 -0.83
C ARG A 43 -6.52 2.61 -0.63
N VAL A 44 -6.08 3.23 -1.72
CA VAL A 44 -5.47 4.57 -1.70
C VAL A 44 -6.15 5.41 -2.76
N GLY A 45 -6.76 6.52 -2.35
CA GLY A 45 -7.34 7.52 -3.23
C GLY A 45 -6.42 8.72 -3.40
N LEU A 46 -6.49 9.36 -4.57
CA LEU A 46 -5.85 10.65 -4.82
C LEU A 46 -6.92 11.73 -4.88
N PHE A 47 -6.72 12.79 -4.11
CA PHE A 47 -7.63 13.91 -3.98
C PHE A 47 -6.87 15.21 -4.25
N ASN A 48 -7.49 16.13 -5.01
CA ASN A 48 -6.89 17.44 -5.29
C ASN A 48 -6.99 18.40 -4.09
N SER A 49 -7.94 18.16 -3.19
CA SER A 49 -8.10 18.85 -1.91
C SER A 49 -8.57 17.85 -0.86
N THR A 50 -8.10 18.00 0.37
CA THR A 50 -8.48 17.19 1.53
C THR A 50 -9.39 17.95 2.50
N GLU A 51 -9.87 19.15 2.14
CA GLU A 51 -10.68 20.00 3.03
C GLU A 51 -12.02 19.38 3.47
N ASN A 52 -12.48 18.34 2.76
CA ASN A 52 -13.74 17.64 3.04
C ASN A 52 -13.54 16.15 3.43
N PHE A 53 -12.36 15.78 3.92
CA PHE A 53 -12.02 14.46 4.47
C PHE A 53 -11.72 14.58 5.97
#